data_AF-A0A1G3APR5-F1
#
_entry.id   AF-A0A1G3APR5-F1
#
_cell.length_a   1.000
_cell.length_b   1.000
_cell.length_c   1.000
_cell.angle_alpha   90.00
_cell.angle_beta   90.00
_cell.angle_gamma   90.00
#
_symmetry.space_group_name_H-M   'P 1'
#
loop_
_entity.id
_entity.type
_entity.pdbx_description
1 polymer ?
#
loop_
_entity_poly.entity_id
_entity_poly.type
_entity_poly.pdbx_seq_one_letter_code
_entity_poly.pdbx_strand_id
1 'polypeptide(L)'
;MSRIVGGELAFRIGVYSDFGKVVNESIRYQGHGLGVISLTPSFQLKAGVVYLDRNRIKLLPAGGIVWTPNDDVRFEILFPNPKLAVRLPGYSRTEWWLYARGEYGGGAWTVEVDPVAPFNRTEIDYNDLRVAVGLDFETVRGLNGLFEVGLTFEREIFYRFLAPVDPFTFRPDPTVFVRGGLAY
;
A
#
# COMPACT_ATOMS: atom_id res chain seq x y z
N MET A 1 -17.38 -26.97 14.38
CA MET A 1 -16.16 -26.45 13.72
C MET A 1 -16.61 -25.53 12.60
N SER A 2 -16.81 -24.24 12.88
CA SER A 2 -17.33 -23.28 11.90
C SER A 2 -16.19 -22.81 11.00
N ARG A 3 -15.91 -23.57 9.94
CA ARG A 3 -14.94 -23.18 8.92
C ARG A 3 -15.62 -22.17 8.01
N ILE A 4 -15.43 -20.88 8.31
CA ILE A 4 -15.92 -19.80 7.46
C ILE A 4 -14.88 -19.57 6.37
N VAL A 5 -15.27 -19.90 5.14
CA VAL A 5 -14.52 -19.55 3.94
C VAL A 5 -15.12 -18.26 3.39
N GLY A 6 -14.30 -17.24 3.24
CA GLY A 6 -14.68 -15.94 2.70
C GLY A 6 -13.80 -15.54 1.54
N GLY A 7 -14.18 -14.47 0.84
CA GLY A 7 -13.38 -13.84 -0.20
C GLY A 7 -13.43 -12.33 -0.05
N GLU A 8 -12.27 -11.69 -0.17
CA GLU A 8 -12.13 -10.25 -0.26
C GLU A 8 -11.77 -9.90 -1.72
N LEU A 9 -12.64 -9.10 -2.33
CA LEU A 9 -12.45 -8.56 -3.67
C LEU A 9 -12.57 -7.05 -3.58
N ALA A 10 -11.52 -6.34 -3.96
CA ALA A 10 -11.58 -4.90 -4.13
C ALA A 10 -11.01 -4.55 -5.50
N PHE A 11 -11.67 -3.59 -6.13
CA PHE A 11 -11.27 -3.05 -7.42
C PHE A 11 -11.25 -1.53 -7.32
N ARG A 12 -10.15 -0.92 -7.74
CA ARG A 12 -9.95 0.52 -7.74
C ARG A 12 -9.51 0.96 -9.13
N ILE A 13 -10.20 1.96 -9.65
CA ILE A 13 -9.79 2.68 -10.85
C ILE A 13 -9.17 4.00 -10.39
N GLY A 14 -7.95 4.29 -10.85
CA GLY A 14 -7.27 5.55 -10.53
C GLY A 14 -6.65 6.16 -11.78
N VAL A 15 -6.81 7.46 -11.95
CA VAL A 15 -6.08 8.23 -12.97
C VAL A 15 -4.82 8.79 -12.35
N TYR A 16 -3.65 8.36 -12.85
CA TYR A 16 -2.35 8.82 -12.38
C TYR A 16 -1.66 9.56 -13.53
N SER A 17 -1.84 10.88 -13.57
CA SER A 17 -1.33 11.77 -14.62
C SER A 17 -0.79 13.06 -13.97
N ASP A 18 0.15 13.71 -14.64
CA ASP A 18 0.73 15.03 -14.32
C ASP A 18 -0.24 16.22 -14.51
N PHE A 19 -1.54 15.95 -14.70
CA PHE A 19 -2.61 16.91 -14.93
C PHE A 19 -2.52 17.72 -16.23
N GLY A 20 -1.61 17.38 -17.16
CA GLY A 20 -1.48 18.04 -18.46
C GLY A 20 -2.48 17.54 -19.52
N LYS A 21 -2.60 16.22 -19.68
CA LYS A 21 -3.62 15.55 -20.51
C LYS A 21 -3.95 14.16 -19.95
N VAL A 22 -5.24 13.86 -19.83
CA VAL A 22 -5.75 12.53 -19.44
C VAL A 22 -5.91 11.66 -20.70
N VAL A 23 -5.08 10.64 -20.85
CA VAL A 23 -5.17 9.63 -21.93
C VAL A 23 -5.51 8.25 -21.33
N ASN A 24 -5.98 7.31 -22.16
CA ASN A 24 -6.37 5.96 -21.72
C ASN A 24 -5.24 5.21 -20.98
N GLU A 25 -3.99 5.54 -21.27
CA GLU A 25 -2.77 5.00 -20.63
C GLU A 25 -2.52 5.57 -19.21
N SER A 26 -3.27 6.59 -18.80
CA SER A 26 -3.25 7.16 -17.44
C SER A 26 -4.27 6.48 -16.50
N ILE A 27 -5.17 5.67 -17.05
CA ILE A 27 -6.19 4.93 -16.30
C ILE A 27 -5.58 3.61 -15.87
N ARG A 28 -5.39 3.43 -14.56
CA ARG A 28 -4.87 2.18 -13.99
C ARG A 28 -5.97 1.43 -13.30
N TYR A 29 -6.04 0.13 -13.60
CA TYR A 29 -6.95 -0.80 -12.97
C TYR A 29 -6.18 -1.56 -11.90
N GLN A 30 -6.40 -1.21 -10.64
CA GLN A 30 -5.84 -1.94 -9.51
C GLN A 30 -6.90 -2.83 -8.91
N GLY A 31 -6.57 -4.09 -8.67
CA GLY A 31 -7.49 -5.04 -8.09
C GLY A 31 -6.76 -5.95 -7.11
N HIS A 32 -7.46 -6.42 -6.08
CA HIS A 32 -6.98 -7.55 -5.31
C HIS A 32 -8.08 -8.59 -5.16
N GLY A 33 -7.67 -9.84 -5.20
CA GLY A 33 -8.51 -10.98 -4.87
C GLY A 33 -7.80 -11.83 -3.84
N LEU A 34 -8.37 -11.91 -2.63
CA LEU A 34 -7.85 -12.66 -1.51
C LEU A 34 -8.91 -13.65 -1.03
N GLY A 35 -8.58 -14.93 -1.03
CA GLY A 35 -9.33 -15.94 -0.29
C GLY A 35 -9.00 -15.85 1.18
N VAL A 36 -10.02 -15.93 2.04
CA VAL A 36 -9.88 -15.89 3.50
C VAL A 36 -10.38 -17.22 4.07
N ILE A 37 -9.52 -17.88 4.84
CA ILE A 37 -9.84 -19.10 5.55
C ILE A 37 -9.71 -18.83 7.04
N SER A 38 -10.85 -18.72 7.73
CA SER A 38 -10.87 -18.58 9.19
C SER A 38 -10.73 -19.96 9.82
N LEU A 39 -9.59 -20.21 10.46
CA LEU A 39 -9.36 -21.45 11.22
C LEU A 39 -10.00 -21.35 12.62
N THR A 40 -9.86 -20.19 13.26
CA THR A 40 -10.51 -19.83 14.52
C THR A 40 -11.01 -18.39 14.45
N PRO A 41 -11.86 -17.91 15.38
CA PRO A 41 -12.25 -16.51 15.43
C PRO A 41 -11.05 -15.55 15.53
N SER A 42 -9.97 -15.99 16.17
CA SER A 42 -8.74 -15.24 16.37
C SER A 42 -7.66 -15.47 15.31
N PHE A 43 -7.82 -16.44 14.39
CA PHE A 43 -6.78 -16.81 13.43
C PHE A 43 -7.35 -17.03 12.04
N GLN A 44 -6.89 -16.23 11.10
CA GLN A 44 -7.31 -16.25 9.72
C GLN A 44 -6.09 -16.36 8.81
N LEU A 45 -6.21 -17.21 7.80
CA LEU A 45 -5.26 -17.28 6.70
C LEU A 45 -5.82 -16.52 5.52
N LYS A 46 -5.00 -15.67 4.90
CA LYS A 46 -5.35 -14.97 3.67
C LYS A 46 -4.37 -15.37 2.58
N ALA A 47 -4.88 -15.64 1.38
CA ALA A 47 -4.04 -15.94 0.22
C ALA A 47 -4.71 -15.50 -1.07
N GLY A 48 -3.93 -14.97 -1.99
CA GLY A 48 -4.42 -14.48 -3.26
C GLY A 48 -3.39 -13.62 -3.99
N VAL A 49 -3.88 -12.66 -4.76
CA VAL A 49 -3.06 -11.86 -5.66
C VAL A 49 -3.55 -10.42 -5.72
N VAL A 50 -2.62 -9.50 -5.88
CA VAL A 50 -2.87 -8.09 -6.12
C VAL A 50 -2.38 -7.76 -7.52
N TYR A 51 -3.28 -7.26 -8.35
CA TYR A 51 -2.97 -6.70 -9.65
C TYR A 51 -2.73 -5.20 -9.51
N LEU A 52 -1.49 -4.77 -9.78
CA LEU A 52 -1.06 -3.38 -9.58
C LEU A 52 -0.97 -2.58 -10.88
N ASP A 53 -1.03 -3.27 -12.03
CA ASP A 53 -0.86 -2.67 -13.37
C ASP A 53 0.42 -1.80 -13.46
N ARG A 54 1.53 -2.28 -12.88
CA ARG A 54 2.86 -1.65 -13.00
C ARG A 54 3.60 -2.21 -14.21
N ASN A 55 4.60 -1.46 -14.67
CA ASN A 55 5.30 -1.74 -15.90
C ASN A 55 6.22 -2.97 -15.80
N ARG A 56 6.84 -3.18 -14.64
CA ARG A 56 7.69 -4.34 -14.35
C ARG A 56 6.99 -5.45 -13.57
N ILE A 57 6.16 -5.10 -12.58
CA ILE A 57 5.48 -6.08 -11.70
C ILE A 57 3.97 -5.87 -11.76
N LYS A 58 3.32 -6.58 -12.67
CA LYS A 58 1.85 -6.47 -12.89
C LYS A 58 1.04 -7.16 -11.81
N LEU A 59 1.56 -8.25 -11.26
CA LEU A 59 0.89 -9.12 -10.31
C LEU A 59 1.82 -9.40 -9.13
N LEU A 60 1.35 -9.13 -7.92
CA LEU A 60 2.01 -9.49 -6.68
C LEU A 60 1.26 -10.63 -6.00
N PRO A 61 1.94 -11.69 -5.54
CA PRO A 61 1.31 -12.60 -4.60
C PRO A 61 0.95 -11.81 -3.34
N ALA A 62 -0.22 -12.05 -2.79
CA ALA A 62 -0.65 -11.41 -1.56
C ALA A 62 -1.21 -12.46 -0.61
N GLY A 63 -0.77 -12.43 0.64
CA GLY A 63 -1.17 -13.45 1.58
C GLY A 63 -0.33 -13.47 2.84
N GLY A 64 -0.80 -14.28 3.77
CA GLY A 64 -0.22 -14.43 5.09
C GLY A 64 -1.29 -14.72 6.12
N ILE A 65 -1.07 -14.20 7.33
CA ILE A 65 -1.80 -14.61 8.51
C ILE A 65 -2.29 -13.38 9.25
N VAL A 66 -3.56 -13.42 9.66
CA VAL A 66 -4.13 -12.47 10.62
C VAL A 66 -4.36 -13.22 11.92
N TRP A 67 -3.70 -12.77 12.97
CA TRP A 67 -3.82 -13.33 14.30
C TRP A 67 -4.17 -12.23 15.30
N THR A 68 -5.31 -12.37 15.96
CA THR A 68 -5.83 -11.46 16.98
C THR A 68 -6.01 -12.24 18.27
N PRO A 69 -4.96 -12.35 19.12
CA PRO A 69 -5.02 -13.13 20.35
C PRO A 69 -6.12 -12.65 21.31
N ASN A 70 -6.36 -11.34 21.32
CA ASN A 70 -7.37 -10.63 22.10
C ASN A 70 -7.79 -9.35 21.36
N ASP A 71 -8.71 -8.59 21.94
CA ASP A 71 -9.22 -7.34 21.34
C ASP A 71 -8.21 -6.18 21.39
N ASP A 72 -7.11 -6.34 22.14
CA ASP A 72 -6.08 -5.32 22.32
C ASP A 72 -4.87 -5.55 21.40
N VAL A 73 -4.76 -6.69 20.71
CA VAL A 73 -3.58 -7.04 19.92
C VAL A 73 -3.98 -7.64 18.59
N ARG A 74 -3.43 -7.09 17.51
CA ARG A 74 -3.69 -7.52 16.14
C ARG A 74 -2.39 -7.66 15.35
N PHE A 75 -2.11 -8.87 14.91
CA PHE A 75 -0.97 -9.20 14.06
C PHE A 75 -1.45 -9.54 12.65
N GLU A 76 -1.23 -8.64 11.71
CA GLU A 76 -1.49 -8.83 10.29
C GLU A 76 -0.17 -9.05 9.58
N ILE A 77 0.33 -10.27 9.60
CA ILE A 77 1.54 -10.67 8.88
C ILE A 77 1.12 -11.00 7.46
N LEU A 78 0.77 -9.96 6.69
CA LEU A 78 0.26 -10.06 5.32
C LEU A 78 1.26 -9.38 4.38
N PHE A 79 1.71 -10.09 3.35
CA PHE A 79 2.43 -9.47 2.25
C PHE A 79 1.42 -8.89 1.24
N PRO A 80 1.60 -7.67 0.70
CA PRO A 80 2.78 -6.79 0.78
C PRO A 80 2.89 -5.86 2.01
N ASN A 81 1.85 -5.77 2.85
CA ASN A 81 1.69 -4.73 3.86
C ASN A 81 1.50 -5.28 5.29
N PRO A 82 2.55 -5.84 5.91
CA PRO A 82 2.42 -6.38 7.26
C PRO A 82 2.14 -5.26 8.27
N LYS A 83 1.20 -5.44 9.19
CA LYS A 83 0.87 -4.49 10.27
C LYS A 83 0.74 -5.24 11.60
N LEU A 84 1.39 -4.74 12.64
CA LEU A 84 1.27 -5.21 14.01
C LEU A 84 0.71 -4.04 14.82
N ALA A 85 -0.42 -4.22 15.49
CA ALA A 85 -1.09 -3.16 16.24
C ALA A 85 -1.40 -3.65 17.66
N VAL A 86 -1.18 -2.77 18.62
CA VAL A 86 -1.47 -2.99 20.04
C VAL A 86 -2.23 -1.79 20.57
N ARG A 87 -3.37 -2.05 21.20
CA ARG A 87 -4.17 -1.07 21.90
C ARG A 87 -3.48 -0.68 23.20
N LEU A 88 -3.32 0.60 23.40
CA LEU A 88 -2.78 1.16 24.62
C LEU A 88 -3.89 1.27 25.67
N PRO A 89 -3.59 1.03 26.97
CA PRO A 89 -4.55 1.20 28.04
C PRO A 89 -5.03 2.67 28.06
N GLY A 90 -6.29 2.86 27.67
CA GLY A 90 -6.89 4.19 27.51
C GLY A 90 -7.14 4.87 28.86
N TYR A 91 -6.42 5.95 29.13
CA TYR A 91 -6.88 6.97 30.07
C TYR A 91 -7.88 7.86 29.30
N SER A 92 -9.18 7.74 29.60
CA SER A 92 -10.32 8.49 29.01
C SER A 92 -11.10 7.78 27.88
N ARG A 93 -12.14 8.45 27.37
CA ARG A 93 -13.06 8.04 26.28
C ARG A 93 -12.41 8.04 24.88
N THR A 94 -11.12 7.73 24.80
CA THR A 94 -10.34 7.71 23.56
C THR A 94 -9.55 6.41 23.51
N GLU A 95 -9.72 5.66 22.44
CA GLU A 95 -8.97 4.45 22.17
C GLU A 95 -7.70 4.80 21.42
N TRP A 96 -6.55 4.36 21.93
CA TRP A 96 -5.25 4.58 21.32
C TRP A 96 -4.68 3.27 20.85
N TRP A 97 -4.15 3.25 19.63
CA TRP A 97 -3.55 2.09 19.01
C TRP A 97 -2.14 2.44 18.55
N LEU A 98 -1.15 1.80 19.14
CA LEU A 98 0.22 1.85 18.66
C LEU A 98 0.41 0.74 17.63
N TYR A 99 0.95 1.08 16.46
CA TYR A 99 1.19 0.09 15.43
C TYR A 99 2.56 0.25 14.78
N ALA A 100 3.09 -0.86 14.31
CA ALA A 100 4.24 -0.94 13.43
C ALA A 100 3.78 -1.59 12.12
N ARG A 101 4.21 -1.07 10.98
CA ARG A 101 3.88 -1.63 9.67
C ARG A 101 5.09 -1.70 8.76
N GLY A 102 5.13 -2.74 7.95
CA GLY A 102 5.91 -2.78 6.73
C GLY A 102 4.99 -2.57 5.53
N GLU A 103 5.52 -2.07 4.44
CA GLU A 103 4.81 -1.95 3.18
C GLU A 103 5.80 -2.09 2.03
N TYR A 104 5.54 -3.06 1.16
CA TYR A 104 6.09 -3.04 -0.19
C TYR A 104 5.27 -2.03 -1.00
N GLY A 105 5.80 -0.81 -1.03
CA GLY A 105 5.17 0.35 -1.62
C GLY A 105 5.46 0.44 -3.11
N GLY A 106 5.33 1.66 -3.62
CA GLY A 106 5.56 1.97 -5.01
C GLY A 106 4.32 2.37 -5.78
N GLY A 107 4.53 2.79 -7.01
CA GLY A 107 3.52 3.22 -7.95
C GLY A 107 4.18 3.49 -9.28
N ALA A 108 3.43 3.40 -10.36
CA ALA A 108 3.93 3.77 -11.66
C ALA A 108 3.09 4.94 -12.20
N TRP A 109 3.75 5.85 -12.91
CA TRP A 109 3.18 7.09 -13.41
C TRP A 109 3.71 7.32 -14.83
N THR A 110 2.87 7.84 -15.69
CA THR A 110 3.28 8.21 -17.06
C THR A 110 3.52 9.71 -17.08
N VAL A 111 4.71 10.13 -17.51
CA VAL A 111 5.09 11.55 -17.61
C VAL A 111 5.51 11.86 -19.04
N GLU A 112 4.98 12.93 -19.62
CA GLU A 112 5.40 13.42 -20.93
C GLU A 112 6.48 14.49 -20.72
N VAL A 113 7.70 14.21 -21.17
CA VAL A 113 8.87 15.07 -20.88
C VAL A 113 8.99 16.22 -21.89
N ASP A 114 8.32 16.14 -23.05
CA ASP A 114 8.39 17.19 -24.07
C ASP A 114 7.19 17.17 -25.04
N PRO A 115 6.46 18.29 -25.23
CA PRO A 115 5.32 18.35 -26.15
C PRO A 115 5.72 18.46 -27.64
N VAL A 116 7.01 18.60 -27.98
CA VAL A 116 7.45 18.88 -29.36
C VAL A 116 8.00 17.64 -30.09
N ALA A 117 8.39 16.58 -29.37
CA ALA A 117 8.98 15.37 -29.97
C ALA A 117 8.01 14.17 -29.89
N PRO A 118 7.67 13.52 -31.02
CA PRO A 118 6.68 12.43 -31.10
C PRO A 118 7.05 11.13 -30.35
N PHE A 119 8.18 11.10 -29.63
CA PHE A 119 8.69 9.95 -28.88
C PHE A 119 9.04 10.25 -27.42
N ASN A 120 8.71 11.44 -26.87
CA ASN A 120 9.12 11.88 -25.52
C ASN A 120 8.15 11.51 -24.39
N ARG A 121 7.54 10.33 -24.49
CA ARG A 121 6.74 9.75 -23.41
C ARG A 121 7.60 8.79 -22.60
N THR A 122 7.68 9.03 -21.30
CA THR A 122 8.48 8.23 -20.36
C THR A 122 7.55 7.64 -19.32
N GLU A 123 7.52 6.31 -19.23
CA GLU A 123 6.83 5.65 -18.12
C GLU A 123 7.81 5.44 -16.98
N ILE A 124 7.43 5.91 -15.80
CA ILE A 124 8.26 5.84 -14.60
C ILE A 124 7.61 4.85 -13.64
N ASP A 125 8.35 3.81 -13.25
CA ASP A 125 7.92 2.80 -12.29
C ASP A 125 8.76 2.94 -11.02
N TYR A 126 8.10 3.25 -9.91
CA TYR A 126 8.72 3.45 -8.62
C TYR A 126 8.36 2.31 -7.68
N ASN A 127 9.38 1.69 -7.09
CA ASN A 127 9.24 0.63 -6.10
C ASN A 127 10.04 1.02 -4.86
N ASP A 128 9.47 0.76 -3.69
CA ASP A 128 10.15 1.00 -2.43
C ASP A 128 9.70 0.05 -1.33
N LEU A 129 10.57 -0.14 -0.35
CA LEU A 129 10.23 -0.84 0.89
C LEU A 129 10.14 0.18 2.02
N ARG A 130 9.03 0.15 2.75
CA ARG A 130 8.73 1.09 3.82
C ARG A 130 8.55 0.36 5.13
N VAL A 131 9.08 0.93 6.20
CA VAL A 131 8.78 0.55 7.58
C VAL A 131 8.33 1.79 8.32
N ALA A 132 7.26 1.67 9.10
CA ALA A 132 6.69 2.79 9.82
C ALA A 132 6.20 2.38 11.20
N VAL A 133 6.23 3.32 12.13
CA VAL A 133 5.56 3.22 13.42
C VAL A 133 4.58 4.38 13.51
N GLY A 134 3.37 4.11 13.96
CA GLY A 134 2.33 5.11 14.08
C GLY A 134 1.40 4.88 15.26
N LEU A 135 0.63 5.92 15.52
CA LEU A 135 -0.42 6.00 16.52
C LEU A 135 -1.73 6.32 15.81
N ASP A 136 -2.69 5.43 15.94
CA ASP A 136 -4.09 5.68 15.59
C ASP A 136 -4.85 6.03 16.88
N PHE A 137 -5.74 7.02 16.83
CA PHE A 137 -6.63 7.33 17.93
C PHE A 137 -8.07 7.46 17.44
N GLU A 138 -9.01 6.96 18.24
CA GLU A 138 -10.44 7.05 17.99
C GLU A 138 -11.14 7.58 19.24
N THR A 139 -11.85 8.70 19.10
CA THR A 139 -12.60 9.31 20.19
C THR A 139 -14.07 8.95 20.08
N VAL A 140 -14.77 8.80 21.21
CA VAL A 140 -16.22 8.52 21.28
C VAL A 140 -17.11 9.52 20.49
N ARG A 141 -16.57 10.67 20.08
CA ARG A 141 -17.25 11.69 19.26
C ARG A 141 -17.09 11.47 17.74
N GLY A 142 -16.53 10.35 17.30
CA GLY A 142 -16.32 10.04 15.87
C GLY A 142 -15.05 10.64 15.27
N LEU A 143 -14.34 11.51 16.00
CA LEU A 143 -13.03 12.01 15.57
C LEU A 143 -12.00 10.88 15.64
N ASN A 144 -11.46 10.51 14.50
CA ASN A 144 -10.33 9.61 14.39
C ASN A 144 -9.12 10.32 13.75
N GLY A 145 -7.94 9.89 14.16
CA GLY A 145 -6.70 10.42 13.64
C GLY A 145 -5.61 9.37 13.59
N LEU A 146 -4.65 9.62 12.72
CA LEU A 146 -3.45 8.81 12.57
C LEU A 146 -2.24 9.73 12.52
N PHE A 147 -1.17 9.29 13.15
CA PHE A 147 0.15 9.91 13.05
C PHE A 147 1.20 8.82 12.90
N GLU A 148 2.06 8.94 11.90
CA GLU A 148 3.01 7.90 11.53
C GLU A 148 4.32 8.50 11.08
N VAL A 149 5.42 7.86 11.50
CA VAL A 149 6.77 8.18 11.07
C VAL A 149 7.42 6.91 10.57
N GLY A 150 8.13 6.99 9.45
CA GLY A 150 8.75 5.81 8.86
C GLY A 150 9.97 6.11 8.02
N LEU A 151 10.60 5.03 7.59
CA LEU A 151 11.75 5.00 6.71
C LEU A 151 11.37 4.29 5.43
N THR A 152 11.79 4.87 4.31
CA THR A 152 11.71 4.27 2.99
C THR A 152 13.12 3.92 2.54
N PHE A 153 13.35 2.68 2.15
CA PHE A 153 14.63 2.15 1.70
C PHE A 153 14.42 1.24 0.48
N GLU A 154 15.52 0.77 -0.12
CA GLU A 154 15.47 -0.01 -1.38
C GLU A 154 14.59 0.63 -2.45
N ARG A 155 14.75 1.95 -2.59
CA ARG A 155 14.00 2.74 -3.55
C ARG A 155 14.57 2.48 -4.93
N GLU A 156 13.70 2.18 -5.88
CA GLU A 156 14.05 1.94 -7.28
C GLU A 156 13.11 2.76 -8.15
N ILE A 157 13.68 3.62 -8.99
CA ILE A 157 12.95 4.38 -10.01
C ILE A 157 13.40 3.85 -11.36
N PHE A 158 12.50 3.20 -12.07
CA PHE A 158 12.72 2.64 -13.39
C PHE A 158 12.11 3.55 -14.44
N TYR A 159 12.95 4.05 -15.36
CA TYR A 159 12.54 4.88 -16.48
C TYR A 159 12.48 4.04 -17.75
N ARG A 160 11.28 3.95 -18.35
CA ARG A 160 11.07 3.39 -19.68
C ARG A 160 10.81 4.50 -20.66
N PHE A 161 11.75 4.71 -21.57
CA PHE A 161 11.57 5.59 -22.72
C PHE A 161 10.86 4.84 -23.85
N LEU A 162 9.98 5.51 -24.59
CA LEU A 162 9.38 4.96 -25.82
C LEU A 162 10.29 5.11 -27.05
N ALA A 163 11.38 5.87 -26.94
CA ALA A 163 12.48 5.91 -27.90
C ALA A 163 13.38 4.65 -27.78
N PRO A 164 14.19 4.28 -28.81
CA PRO A 164 15.12 3.14 -28.76
C PRO A 164 16.36 3.49 -27.91
N VAL A 165 16.13 3.81 -26.65
CA VAL A 165 17.15 4.13 -25.65
C VAL A 165 17.02 3.09 -24.54
N ASP A 166 18.16 2.60 -24.06
CA ASP A 166 18.18 1.61 -22.99
C ASP A 166 17.48 2.16 -21.73
N PRO A 167 16.67 1.34 -21.04
CA PRO A 167 15.98 1.76 -19.83
C PRO A 167 16.99 2.09 -18.73
N PHE A 168 16.72 3.17 -17.99
CA PHE A 168 17.59 3.61 -16.90
C PHE A 168 16.95 3.32 -15.54
N THR A 169 17.74 2.79 -14.61
CA THR A 169 17.31 2.53 -13.23
C THR A 169 18.09 3.43 -12.29
N PHE A 170 17.37 4.27 -11.54
CA PHE A 170 17.93 5.10 -10.49
C PHE A 170 17.58 4.50 -9.12
N ARG A 171 18.54 4.47 -8.20
CA ARG A 171 18.33 4.02 -6.81
C ARG A 171 18.56 5.19 -5.86
N PRO A 172 17.49 5.88 -5.43
CA PRO A 172 17.59 6.96 -4.45
C PRO A 172 18.06 6.45 -3.08
N ASP A 173 18.68 7.36 -2.33
CA ASP A 173 19.02 7.09 -0.93
C ASP A 173 17.77 6.88 -0.05
N PRO A 174 17.92 6.14 1.07
CA PRO A 174 16.87 6.00 2.06
C PRO A 174 16.35 7.36 2.55
N THR A 175 15.06 7.45 2.84
CA THR A 175 14.42 8.72 3.23
C THR A 175 13.42 8.50 4.35
N VAL A 176 13.36 9.46 5.28
CA VAL A 176 12.35 9.51 6.34
C VAL A 176 11.06 10.10 5.78
N PHE A 177 9.92 9.55 6.14
CA PHE A 177 8.62 10.14 5.85
C PHE A 177 7.80 10.30 7.13
N VAL A 178 6.87 11.25 7.08
CA VAL A 178 5.87 11.50 8.11
C VAL A 178 4.51 11.54 7.45
N ARG A 179 3.52 10.93 8.08
CA ARG A 179 2.13 10.90 7.62
C ARG A 179 1.21 11.25 8.78
N GLY A 180 0.28 12.16 8.53
CA GLY A 180 -0.78 12.52 9.47
C GLY A 180 -2.12 12.51 8.75
N GLY A 181 -3.18 12.13 9.45
CA GLY A 181 -4.55 12.14 8.94
C GLY A 181 -5.53 12.40 10.08
N LEU A 182 -6.59 13.13 9.76
CA LEU A 182 -7.72 13.38 10.65
C LEU A 182 -9.00 13.18 9.85
N ALA A 183 -9.96 12.48 10.43
CA ALA A 183 -11.30 12.35 9.88
C ALA A 183 -12.35 12.52 10.99
N TYR A 184 -13.55 12.94 10.58
CA TYR A 184 -14.70 13.26 11.44
C TYR A 184 -15.99 12.86 10.72
#